data_AF-A0A087TEV9-F1
#
_entry.id   AF-A0A087TEV9-F1
#
_cell.length_a   1.000
_cell.length_b   1.000
_cell.length_c   1.000
_cell.angle_alpha   90.00
_cell.angle_beta   90.00
_cell.angle_gamma   90.00
#
_symmetry.space_group_name_H-M   'P 1'
#
loop_
_entity.id
_entity.type
_entity.pdbx_description
1 polymer ?
#
loop_
_entity_poly.entity_id
_entity_poly.type
_entity_poly.pdbx_seq_one_letter_code
_entity_poly.pdbx_strand_id
1 'polypeptide(L)'
;MLLESPLEEQLRKELDELRNEFQDKLNRLGEANVTRADLENLMLRLAHSQSLIDESGNDTHTNWSFDNSFFFAITVVTTIGYGHLSPSTTGGRLFCIFYATIGIPLTGILLAAIGGHYSQHLVKGIQRARKNRSRNSKLAIAFCATKCLLPWLVVFLVVPA
;
A
#
# COMPACT_ATOMS: atom_id res chain seq x y z
N MET A 1 -2.12 21.66 1.82
CA MET A 1 -1.21 21.63 0.65
C MET A 1 0.10 22.39 0.85
N LEU A 2 0.20 23.38 1.75
CA LEU A 2 1.43 24.16 2.02
C LEU A 2 2.68 23.36 2.46
N LEU A 3 2.51 22.12 2.96
CA LEU A 3 3.63 21.27 3.40
C LEU A 3 4.27 20.47 2.26
N GLU A 4 3.46 20.00 1.30
CA GLU A 4 3.92 19.14 0.19
C GLU A 4 4.20 19.94 -1.09
N SER A 5 3.54 21.09 -1.27
CA SER A 5 3.74 21.93 -2.46
C SER A 5 5.19 22.35 -2.71
N PRO A 6 6.00 22.79 -1.71
CA PRO A 6 7.39 23.16 -1.99
C PRO A 6 8.26 21.95 -2.38
N LEU A 7 7.98 20.77 -1.82
CA LEU A 7 8.69 19.53 -2.16
C LEU A 7 8.35 19.07 -3.59
N GLU A 8 7.07 19.11 -3.96
CA GLU A 8 6.63 18.76 -5.31
C GLU A 8 7.24 19.69 -6.36
N GLU A 9 7.33 20.99 -6.08
CA GLU A 9 7.99 21.95 -6.97
C GLU A 9 9.50 21.68 -7.12
N GLN A 10 10.18 21.28 -6.05
CA GLN A 10 11.60 20.88 -6.11
C GLN A 10 11.79 19.62 -6.96
N LEU A 11 10.97 18.59 -6.72
CA LEU A 11 11.04 17.34 -7.46
C LEU A 11 10.76 17.55 -8.97
N ARG A 12 9.82 18.44 -9.31
CA ARG A 12 9.55 18.83 -10.70
C ARG A 12 10.76 19.50 -11.35
N LYS A 13 11.47 20.38 -10.63
CA LYS A 13 12.69 21.01 -11.13
C LYS A 13 13.82 20.00 -11.35
N GLU A 14 14.05 19.10 -10.40
CA GLU A 14 15.05 18.03 -10.55
C GLU A 14 14.74 17.13 -11.76
N LEU A 15 13.47 16.76 -11.95
CA LEU A 15 13.05 15.95 -13.10
C LEU A 15 13.28 16.70 -14.43
N ASP A 16 13.01 18.00 -14.47
CA ASP A 16 13.26 18.85 -15.64
C ASP A 16 14.76 19.00 -15.95
N GLU A 17 15.59 19.16 -14.92
CA GLU A 17 17.05 19.20 -15.05
C GLU A 17 17.60 17.88 -15.58
N LEU A 18 17.21 16.76 -14.97
CA LEU A 18 17.62 15.41 -15.39
C LEU A 18 17.20 15.12 -16.84
N ARG A 19 15.97 15.51 -17.22
CA ARG A 19 15.45 15.39 -18.58
C ARG A 19 16.30 16.18 -19.59
N ASN A 20 16.68 17.41 -19.26
CA ASN A 20 17.51 18.25 -20.12
C ASN A 20 18.95 17.72 -20.23
N GLU A 21 19.53 17.23 -19.12
CA GLU A 21 20.85 16.62 -19.12
C GLU A 21 20.89 15.37 -20.01
N PHE A 22 19.88 14.51 -19.90
CA PHE A 22 19.78 13.30 -20.71
C PHE A 22 19.66 13.63 -22.21
N GLN A 23 18.82 14.61 -22.56
CA GLN A 23 18.69 15.08 -23.94
C GLN A 23 20.00 15.68 -24.49
N ASP A 24 20.74 16.45 -23.69
CA ASP A 24 22.04 17.00 -24.11
C ASP A 24 23.08 15.91 -24.37
N LYS A 25 23.12 14.87 -23.51
CA LYS A 25 23.98 13.70 -23.73
C LYS A 25 23.65 12.98 -25.04
N LEU A 26 22.38 12.80 -25.37
CA LEU A 26 21.97 12.18 -26.65
C LEU A 26 22.40 13.03 -27.85
N ASN A 27 22.21 14.35 -27.78
CA ASN A 27 22.64 15.27 -28.84
C ASN A 27 24.17 15.24 -29.03
N ARG A 28 24.94 15.14 -27.93
CA ARG A 28 26.40 15.01 -27.95
C ARG A 28 26.91 13.71 -28.53
N LEU A 29 26.15 12.62 -28.39
CA LEU A 29 26.46 11.32 -28.98
C LEU A 29 26.16 11.25 -30.49
N GLY A 30 25.64 12.33 -31.08
CA GLY A 30 25.31 12.40 -32.51
C GLY A 30 23.99 11.71 -32.87
N GLU A 31 23.21 11.26 -31.88
CA GLU A 31 21.85 10.74 -32.07
C GLU A 31 20.84 11.89 -32.22
N ALA A 32 21.01 12.70 -33.27
CA ALA A 32 20.17 13.88 -33.53
C ALA A 32 18.70 13.56 -33.91
N ASN A 33 18.27 12.30 -33.83
CA ASN A 33 16.95 11.85 -34.26
C ASN A 33 15.99 11.55 -33.09
N VAL A 34 16.42 11.65 -31.84
CA VAL A 34 15.54 11.46 -30.67
C VAL A 34 14.91 12.80 -30.30
N THR A 35 13.63 12.95 -30.63
CA THR A 35 12.87 14.19 -30.35
C THR A 35 12.39 14.20 -28.90
N ARG A 36 12.10 15.39 -28.34
CA ARG A 36 11.47 15.53 -27.01
C ARG A 36 10.22 14.67 -26.84
N ALA A 37 9.42 14.53 -27.90
CA ALA A 37 8.23 13.68 -27.90
C ALA A 37 8.57 12.17 -27.76
N ASP A 38 9.70 11.72 -28.27
CA ASP A 38 10.15 10.33 -28.13
C ASP A 38 10.63 10.07 -26.71
N LEU A 39 11.35 11.03 -26.11
CA LEU A 39 11.77 10.95 -24.72
C LEU A 39 10.58 10.99 -23.75
N GLU A 40 9.58 11.84 -24.00
CA GLU A 40 8.34 11.85 -23.22
C GLU A 40 7.55 10.54 -23.36
N ASN A 41 7.47 9.99 -24.58
CA ASN A 41 6.85 8.67 -24.78
C ASN A 41 7.62 7.56 -24.05
N LEU A 42 8.95 7.63 -24.02
CA LEU A 42 9.78 6.67 -23.29
C LEU A 42 9.56 6.82 -21.78
N MET A 43 9.56 8.03 -21.24
CA MET A 43 9.27 8.29 -19.83
C MET A 43 7.87 7.82 -19.44
N LEU A 44 6.85 8.05 -20.29
CA LEU A 44 5.50 7.55 -20.06
C LEU A 44 5.45 6.01 -20.06
N ARG A 45 6.21 5.36 -20.94
CA ARG A 45 6.32 3.89 -20.96
C ARG A 45 7.03 3.38 -19.71
N LEU A 46 8.09 4.05 -19.26
CA LEU A 46 8.81 3.69 -18.03
C LEU A 46 7.96 3.89 -16.78
N ALA A 47 7.20 4.98 -16.70
CA ALA A 47 6.25 5.23 -15.63
C ALA A 47 5.11 4.19 -15.62
N HIS A 48 4.68 3.73 -16.80
CA HIS A 48 3.73 2.63 -16.90
C HIS A 48 4.35 1.28 -16.51
N SER A 49 5.65 1.10 -16.76
CA SER A 49 6.41 -0.11 -16.43
C SER A 49 7.17 0.01 -15.11
N GLN A 50 6.81 0.93 -14.22
CA GLN A 50 7.54 1.29 -12.99
C GLN A 50 7.76 0.08 -12.05
N SER A 51 7.02 -1.00 -12.26
CA SER A 51 7.11 -2.26 -11.51
C SER A 51 8.04 -3.32 -12.15
N LEU A 52 8.60 -3.10 -13.35
CA LEU A 52 9.41 -4.11 -14.06
C LEU A 52 10.93 -3.89 -13.94
N ILE A 53 11.38 -2.79 -13.35
CA ILE A 53 12.80 -2.46 -13.22
C ILE A 53 13.23 -2.68 -11.77
N ASP A 54 13.91 -3.79 -11.52
CA ASP A 54 14.61 -4.04 -10.26
C ASP A 54 15.91 -3.23 -10.24
N GLU A 55 16.19 -2.50 -9.16
CA GLU A 55 17.41 -1.69 -9.01
C GLU A 55 18.69 -2.54 -9.09
N SER A 56 18.57 -3.87 -9.02
CA SER A 56 19.68 -4.82 -9.07
C SER A 56 19.99 -5.37 -10.47
N GLY A 57 19.17 -5.10 -11.50
CA GLY A 57 19.42 -5.60 -12.86
C GLY A 57 19.42 -7.13 -12.99
N ASN A 58 18.80 -7.85 -12.04
CA ASN A 58 18.71 -9.30 -12.05
C ASN A 58 17.27 -9.73 -12.37
N ASP A 59 17.05 -10.18 -13.60
CA ASP A 59 15.75 -10.46 -14.23
C ASP A 59 15.01 -11.69 -13.68
N THR A 60 14.72 -11.78 -12.38
CA THR A 60 14.08 -13.01 -11.83
C THR A 60 12.93 -12.84 -10.85
N HIS A 61 12.58 -11.64 -10.40
CA HIS A 61 11.46 -11.48 -9.47
C HIS A 61 10.17 -11.02 -10.17
N THR A 62 9.24 -11.95 -10.40
CA THR A 62 7.89 -11.59 -10.85
C THR A 62 7.13 -10.90 -9.73
N ASN A 63 6.56 -9.73 -9.99
CA ASN A 63 5.74 -9.02 -8.98
C ASN A 63 4.54 -9.85 -8.47
N TRP A 64 4.04 -10.78 -9.29
CA TRP A 64 2.93 -11.69 -8.95
C TRP A 64 3.41 -12.99 -8.26
N SER A 65 4.17 -12.87 -7.18
CA SER A 65 4.43 -14.00 -6.27
C SER A 65 3.20 -14.35 -5.44
N PHE A 66 3.18 -15.53 -4.79
CA PHE A 66 2.02 -15.98 -4.00
C PHE A 66 1.69 -15.02 -2.85
N ASP A 67 2.72 -14.54 -2.15
CA ASP A 67 2.66 -13.56 -1.08
C ASP A 67 2.05 -12.23 -1.54
N ASN A 68 2.58 -11.65 -2.63
CA ASN A 68 2.05 -10.42 -3.22
C ASN A 68 0.61 -10.59 -3.75
N SER A 69 0.30 -11.75 -4.34
CA SER A 69 -1.05 -12.05 -4.84
C SER A 69 -2.06 -12.18 -3.70
N PHE A 70 -1.67 -12.81 -2.60
CA PHE A 70 -2.48 -12.92 -1.39
C PHE A 70 -2.69 -11.56 -0.73
N PHE A 71 -1.65 -10.74 -0.63
CA PHE A 71 -1.74 -9.37 -0.13
C PHE A 71 -2.66 -8.51 -1.00
N PHE A 72 -2.55 -8.60 -2.32
CA PHE A 72 -3.47 -7.98 -3.26
C PHE A 72 -4.93 -8.42 -3.02
N ALA A 73 -5.18 -9.73 -2.88
CA ALA A 73 -6.50 -10.26 -2.63
C ALA A 73 -7.13 -9.74 -1.32
N ILE A 74 -6.33 -9.59 -0.25
CA ILE A 74 -6.76 -9.00 1.02
C ILE A 74 -7.08 -7.51 0.85
N THR A 75 -6.18 -6.74 0.22
CA THR A 75 -6.34 -5.29 0.07
C THR A 75 -7.54 -4.91 -0.80
N VAL A 76 -7.92 -5.76 -1.76
CA VAL A 76 -9.15 -5.62 -2.55
C VAL A 76 -10.40 -5.83 -1.69
N VAL A 77 -10.51 -6.93 -0.93
CA VAL A 77 -11.73 -7.22 -0.15
C VAL A 77 -11.87 -6.33 1.10
N THR A 78 -10.75 -5.82 1.61
CA THR A 78 -10.73 -4.84 2.71
C THR A 78 -10.91 -3.41 2.22
N THR A 79 -10.96 -3.19 0.89
CA THR A 79 -11.09 -1.87 0.25
C THR A 79 -9.96 -0.90 0.57
N ILE A 80 -8.80 -1.39 1.04
CA ILE A 80 -7.59 -0.57 1.26
C ILE A 80 -7.00 -0.14 -0.08
N GLY A 81 -6.79 -1.11 -0.98
CA GLY A 81 -6.39 -0.86 -2.37
C GLY A 81 -5.15 0.00 -2.57
N TYR A 82 -3.98 -0.40 -2.06
CA TYR A 82 -2.73 0.36 -2.20
C TYR A 82 -2.33 0.70 -3.65
N GLY A 83 -2.74 -0.11 -4.63
CA GLY A 83 -2.54 0.18 -6.05
C GLY A 83 -1.14 -0.09 -6.60
N HIS A 84 -0.15 -0.42 -5.76
CA HIS A 84 1.20 -0.79 -6.20
C HIS A 84 1.21 -2.07 -7.08
N LEU A 85 0.28 -2.99 -6.81
CA LEU A 85 0.06 -4.20 -7.61
C LEU A 85 -1.39 -4.19 -8.12
N SER A 86 -1.60 -4.27 -9.43
CA SER A 86 -2.94 -4.32 -10.03
C SER A 86 -2.98 -5.15 -11.31
N PRO A 87 -4.08 -5.89 -11.58
CA PRO A 87 -4.17 -6.72 -12.76
C PRO A 87 -4.30 -5.86 -14.02
N SER A 88 -3.30 -5.96 -14.91
CA SER A 88 -3.31 -5.24 -16.19
C SER A 88 -4.11 -5.95 -17.29
N THR A 89 -4.37 -7.26 -17.14
CA THR A 89 -5.10 -8.06 -18.13
C THR A 89 -6.60 -7.84 -18.04
N THR A 90 -7.29 -7.85 -19.19
CA THR A 90 -8.76 -7.72 -19.24
C THR A 90 -9.46 -8.81 -18.41
N GLY A 91 -8.97 -10.05 -18.49
CA GLY A 91 -9.49 -11.16 -17.68
C GLY A 91 -9.27 -10.98 -16.18
N GLY A 92 -8.08 -10.53 -15.77
CA GLY A 92 -7.76 -10.28 -14.36
C GLY A 92 -8.60 -9.13 -13.78
N ARG A 93 -8.85 -8.07 -14.55
CA ARG A 93 -9.75 -6.98 -14.15
C ARG A 93 -11.18 -7.47 -13.97
N LEU A 94 -11.70 -8.25 -14.91
CA LEU A 94 -13.06 -8.79 -14.83
C LEU A 94 -13.22 -9.72 -13.62
N PHE A 95 -12.24 -10.60 -13.39
CA PHE A 95 -12.19 -11.44 -12.18
C PHE A 95 -12.17 -10.59 -10.91
N CYS A 96 -11.34 -9.55 -10.86
CA CYS A 96 -11.25 -8.64 -9.72
C CYS A 96 -12.59 -7.97 -9.40
N ILE A 97 -13.35 -7.56 -10.42
CA ILE A 97 -14.69 -6.98 -10.23
C ILE A 97 -15.64 -7.96 -9.55
N PHE A 98 -15.74 -9.20 -10.06
CA PHE A 98 -16.60 -10.22 -9.46
C PHE A 98 -16.15 -10.60 -8.05
N TYR A 99 -14.83 -10.75 -7.86
CA TYR A 99 -14.22 -11.04 -6.57
C TYR A 99 -14.50 -9.93 -5.54
N ALA A 100 -14.36 -8.65 -5.91
CA ALA A 100 -14.66 -7.52 -5.03
C ALA A 100 -16.16 -7.45 -4.69
N THR A 101 -17.03 -7.66 -5.67
CA THR A 101 -18.50 -7.59 -5.47
C THR A 101 -19.00 -8.58 -4.41
N ILE A 102 -18.40 -9.77 -4.36
CA ILE A 102 -18.76 -10.80 -3.37
C ILE A 102 -17.91 -10.68 -2.11
N GLY A 103 -16.63 -10.34 -2.23
CA GLY A 103 -15.67 -10.31 -1.14
C GLY A 103 -15.91 -9.15 -0.17
N ILE A 104 -16.27 -7.96 -0.66
CA ILE A 104 -16.54 -6.78 0.20
C ILE A 104 -17.68 -7.03 1.20
N PRO A 105 -18.89 -7.49 0.80
CA PRO A 105 -19.96 -7.75 1.76
C PRO A 105 -19.61 -8.88 2.73
N LEU A 106 -18.93 -9.93 2.27
CA LEU A 106 -18.46 -11.02 3.15
C LEU A 106 -17.46 -10.52 4.20
N THR A 107 -16.48 -9.71 3.78
CA THR A 107 -15.54 -9.07 4.71
C THR A 107 -16.26 -8.15 5.69
N GLY A 108 -17.29 -7.44 5.26
CA GLY A 108 -18.13 -6.63 6.15
C GLY A 108 -18.82 -7.45 7.24
N ILE A 109 -19.41 -8.60 6.88
CA ILE A 109 -20.04 -9.53 7.83
C ILE A 109 -18.99 -10.13 8.79
N LEU A 110 -17.84 -10.55 8.25
CA LEU A 110 -16.72 -11.06 9.04
C LEU A 110 -16.23 -10.01 10.05
N LEU A 111 -16.06 -8.76 9.60
CA LEU A 111 -15.63 -7.65 10.44
C LEU A 111 -16.65 -7.34 11.53
N ALA A 112 -17.95 -7.43 11.24
CA ALA A 112 -19.00 -7.29 12.24
C ALA A 112 -18.96 -8.41 13.30
N ALA A 113 -18.74 -9.66 12.88
CA ALA A 113 -18.62 -10.80 13.80
C ALA A 113 -17.38 -10.68 14.69
N ILE A 114 -16.23 -10.35 14.09
CA ILE A 114 -14.98 -10.09 14.82
C ILE A 114 -15.18 -8.90 15.77
N GLY A 115 -15.71 -7.78 15.29
CA GLY A 115 -15.99 -6.60 16.09
C GLY A 115 -16.90 -6.91 17.29
N GLY A 116 -17.93 -7.74 17.09
CA GLY A 116 -18.80 -8.24 18.16
C GLY A 116 -18.04 -9.07 19.21
N HIS A 117 -17.20 -10.01 18.76
CA HIS A 117 -16.39 -10.84 19.65
C HIS A 117 -15.39 -9.98 20.47
N TYR A 118 -14.67 -9.07 19.81
CA TYR A 118 -13.75 -8.15 20.46
C TYR A 118 -14.47 -7.20 21.42
N SER A 119 -15.61 -6.63 21.02
CA SER A 119 -16.44 -5.77 21.87
C SER A 119 -16.89 -6.50 23.14
N GLN A 120 -17.36 -7.74 23.03
CA GLN A 120 -17.74 -8.53 24.20
C GLN A 120 -16.55 -8.80 25.14
N HIS A 121 -15.37 -9.09 24.59
CA HIS A 121 -14.15 -9.28 25.37
C HIS A 121 -13.73 -7.99 26.09
N LEU A 122 -13.78 -6.85 25.40
CA LEU A 122 -13.48 -5.54 25.97
C LEU A 122 -14.49 -5.16 27.06
N VAL A 123 -15.79 -5.31 26.80
CA VAL A 123 -16.85 -5.02 27.78
C VAL A 123 -16.71 -5.91 29.02
N LYS A 124 -16.48 -7.22 28.85
CA LYS A 124 -16.22 -8.14 29.98
C LYS A 124 -14.94 -7.74 30.74
N GLY A 125 -13.89 -7.32 30.04
CA GLY A 125 -12.65 -6.83 30.63
C GLY A 125 -12.86 -5.56 31.47
N ILE A 126 -13.57 -4.58 30.91
CA ILE A 126 -13.93 -3.32 31.58
C ILE A 126 -14.85 -3.57 32.78
N GLN A 127 -15.84 -4.45 32.64
CA GLN A 127 -16.74 -4.84 33.74
C GLN A 127 -15.98 -5.54 34.88
N ARG A 128 -15.06 -6.46 34.57
CA ARG A 128 -14.17 -7.08 35.57
C ARG A 128 -13.30 -6.04 36.28
N ALA A 129 -12.72 -5.11 35.53
CA ALA A 129 -11.93 -4.01 36.09
C ALA A 129 -12.77 -3.05 36.97
N ARG A 130 -14.05 -2.82 36.61
CA ARG A 130 -14.99 -1.98 37.36
C ARG A 130 -15.53 -2.67 38.62
N LYS A 131 -15.78 -3.99 38.58
CA LYS A 131 -16.20 -4.78 39.74
C LYS A 131 -15.06 -4.95 40.75
N ASN A 132 -13.81 -4.99 40.30
CA ASN A 132 -12.62 -5.16 41.14
C ASN A 132 -12.03 -3.82 41.67
N ARG A 133 -12.90 -2.84 41.98
CA ARG A 133 -12.54 -1.46 42.35
C ARG A 133 -11.81 -1.28 43.70
N SER A 134 -11.34 -2.35 44.34
CA SER A 134 -10.65 -2.24 45.63
C SER A 134 -9.12 -2.01 45.56
N ARG A 135 -8.38 -2.32 44.47
CA ARG A 135 -6.95 -1.90 44.44
C ARG A 135 -6.22 -1.84 43.08
N ASN A 136 -6.63 -2.56 42.04
CA ASN A 136 -5.78 -2.78 40.84
C ASN A 136 -6.47 -2.53 39.47
N SER A 137 -7.45 -1.65 39.39
CA SER A 137 -8.23 -1.40 38.15
C SER A 137 -7.42 -0.80 36.99
N LYS A 138 -6.35 -0.04 37.27
CA LYS A 138 -5.47 0.55 36.24
C LYS A 138 -4.64 -0.50 35.49
N LEU A 139 -4.15 -1.53 36.19
CA LEU A 139 -3.28 -2.57 35.62
C LEU A 139 -4.05 -3.52 34.68
N ALA A 140 -5.31 -3.84 35.02
CA ALA A 140 -6.16 -4.71 34.20
C ALA A 140 -6.58 -4.04 32.88
N ILE A 141 -6.89 -2.74 32.91
CA ILE A 141 -7.23 -1.95 31.71
C ILE A 141 -5.99 -1.80 30.83
N ALA A 142 -4.82 -1.53 31.43
CA ALA A 142 -3.55 -1.48 30.73
C ALA A 142 -3.26 -2.81 30.01
N PHE A 143 -3.39 -3.96 30.69
CA PHE A 143 -3.15 -5.27 30.05
C PHE A 143 -4.09 -5.56 28.87
N CYS A 144 -5.35 -5.14 28.96
CA CYS A 144 -6.33 -5.30 27.88
C CYS A 144 -6.00 -4.41 26.68
N ALA A 145 -5.67 -3.13 26.93
CA ALA A 145 -5.23 -2.20 25.89
C ALA A 145 -3.93 -2.65 25.23
N THR A 146 -2.95 -3.09 26.02
CA THR A 146 -1.67 -3.62 25.55
C THR A 146 -1.88 -4.85 24.66
N LYS A 147 -2.75 -5.80 25.04
CA LYS A 147 -3.02 -6.99 24.21
C LYS A 147 -3.80 -6.71 22.93
N CYS A 148 -4.61 -5.65 22.86
CA CYS A 148 -5.33 -5.28 21.65
C CYS A 148 -4.49 -4.41 20.69
N LEU A 149 -3.62 -3.55 21.21
CA LEU A 149 -2.85 -2.61 20.40
C LEU A 149 -1.50 -3.16 19.94
N LEU A 150 -0.85 -4.04 20.72
CA LEU A 150 0.44 -4.61 20.34
C LEU A 150 0.40 -5.38 19.00
N PRO A 151 -0.59 -6.24 18.71
CA PRO A 151 -0.63 -6.95 17.43
C PRO A 151 -0.81 -5.99 16.24
N TRP A 152 -1.63 -4.96 16.40
CA TRP A 152 -1.85 -3.94 15.37
C TRP A 152 -0.59 -3.10 15.13
N LEU A 153 0.12 -2.72 16.20
CA LEU A 153 1.36 -1.96 16.12
C LEU A 153 2.48 -2.77 15.45
N VAL A 154 2.58 -4.07 15.75
CA VAL A 154 3.56 -4.97 15.10
C VAL A 154 3.24 -5.11 13.61
N VAL A 155 1.97 -5.28 13.22
CA VAL A 155 1.59 -5.33 11.80
C VAL A 155 1.90 -4.01 11.10
N PHE A 156 1.61 -2.86 11.72
CA PHE A 156 1.91 -1.55 11.15
C PHE A 156 3.42 -1.24 11.03
N LEU A 157 4.26 -1.86 11.87
CA LEU A 157 5.73 -1.70 11.83
C LEU A 157 6.40 -2.69 10.88
N VAL A 158 5.80 -3.88 10.69
CA VAL A 158 6.37 -4.96 9.88
C VAL A 158 5.94 -4.86 8.42
N VAL A 159 4.73 -4.36 8.13
CA VAL A 159 4.31 -4.08 6.77
C VAL A 159 4.93 -2.74 6.37
N PRO A 160 5.99 -2.72 5.54
CA PRO A 160 6.54 -1.48 5.05
C PRO A 160 5.46 -0.84 4.16
N ALA A 161 5.20 0.44 4.40
CA ALA A 161 4.47 1.26 3.43
C ALA A 161 5.30 1.42 2.15
#